data_AF-A0A257Q9V5-F1
#
_entry.id   AF-A0A257Q9V5-F1
#
_cell.length_a   1.000
_cell.length_b   1.000
_cell.length_c   1.000
_cell.angle_alpha   90.00
_cell.angle_beta   90.00
_cell.angle_gamma   90.00
#
_symmetry.space_group_name_H-M   'P 1'
#
loop_
_entity.id
_entity.type
_entity.pdbx_description
1 polymer ?
#
loop_
_entity_poly.entity_id
_entity_poly.type
_entity_poly.pdbx_seq_one_letter_code
_entity_poly.pdbx_strand_id
1 'polypeptide(L)'
;MLITPMADISQLDPQQMARLAQRMKQTPPPFAFNLEATADGIRTSILNHLKFTLARTPSNATERDWWYCSCMAIRDRILERYLTTVRTHTERNARRLYYLSLEYLMGRLLDNNARNTLLLEPLKLALKGLGFDYEHLRNEENDMGLGNGGLGRLAACFLDSLATLQYPAIGYGIHYEFGLFMQEFVNCQQVEHPDNWLKFGNPWHIVRPDNAMPVHLYGHVENHYDDRGNLCPRWISGRTVLGVPWDIPIVGYGCHTVNYLRLWESRASHEFDLQIFNQGNYSDAVQSKVMGETISKILYPNDKTENG
;
A
#
# COMPACT_ATOMS: atom_id res chain seq x y z
N MET A 1 -23.92 18.42 5.10
CA MET A 1 -23.64 18.25 3.65
C MET A 1 -24.97 18.12 2.94
N LEU A 2 -25.41 19.19 2.27
CA LEU A 2 -26.59 19.14 1.40
C LEU A 2 -26.16 18.49 0.09
N ILE A 3 -26.63 17.28 -0.17
CA ILE A 3 -26.51 16.64 -1.48
C ILE A 3 -27.48 17.39 -2.40
N THR A 4 -26.97 18.32 -3.20
CA THR A 4 -27.74 18.85 -4.34
C THR A 4 -27.98 17.70 -5.31
N PRO A 5 -29.22 17.47 -5.78
CA PRO A 5 -29.48 16.45 -6.79
C PRO A 5 -28.76 16.84 -8.09
N MET A 6 -28.13 15.87 -8.77
CA MET A 6 -27.71 16.08 -10.16
C MET A 6 -28.97 16.33 -10.98
N ALA A 7 -29.13 17.55 -11.50
CA ALA A 7 -30.22 17.88 -12.41
C ALA A 7 -30.08 17.08 -13.71
N ASP A 8 -31.18 16.49 -14.17
CA ASP A 8 -31.26 15.79 -15.44
C ASP A 8 -31.03 16.79 -16.59
N ILE A 9 -29.85 16.70 -17.20
CA ILE A 9 -29.35 17.65 -18.21
C ILE A 9 -30.23 17.62 -19.48
N SER A 10 -31.02 16.56 -19.67
CA SER A 10 -31.91 16.38 -20.82
C SER A 10 -33.15 17.29 -20.83
N GLN A 11 -33.45 17.98 -19.73
CA GLN A 11 -34.63 18.86 -19.59
C GLN A 11 -34.31 20.36 -19.61
N LEU A 12 -33.05 20.74 -19.82
CA LEU A 12 -32.62 22.14 -19.75
C LEU A 12 -32.92 22.89 -21.04
N ASP A 13 -33.51 24.08 -20.91
CA ASP A 13 -33.75 24.94 -22.06
C ASP A 13 -32.43 25.53 -22.61
N PRO A 14 -32.42 26.06 -23.87
CA PRO A 14 -31.20 26.60 -24.49
C PRO A 14 -30.54 27.76 -23.73
N GLN A 15 -31.32 28.57 -22.99
CA GLN A 15 -30.77 29.67 -22.17
C GLN A 15 -30.16 29.14 -20.86
N GLN A 16 -30.73 28.10 -20.27
CA GLN A 16 -30.19 27.40 -19.10
C GLN A 16 -28.90 26.66 -19.46
N MET A 17 -28.86 26.03 -20.64
CA MET A 17 -27.64 25.43 -21.20
C MET A 17 -26.54 26.45 -21.43
N ALA A 18 -26.87 27.62 -21.99
CA ALA A 18 -25.92 28.71 -22.19
C ALA A 18 -25.37 29.27 -20.85
N ARG A 19 -26.24 29.44 -19.84
CA ARG A 19 -25.83 29.85 -18.49
C ARG A 19 -24.96 28.79 -17.80
N LEU A 20 -25.27 27.51 -17.94
CA LEU A 20 -24.43 26.41 -17.43
C LEU A 20 -23.05 26.39 -18.11
N ALA A 21 -23.00 26.51 -19.43
CA ALA A 21 -21.74 26.61 -20.17
C ALA A 21 -20.91 27.84 -19.76
N GLN A 22 -21.56 28.97 -19.49
CA GLN A 22 -20.92 30.19 -19.03
C GLN A 22 -20.44 30.06 -17.57
N ARG A 23 -21.18 29.34 -16.72
CA ARG A 23 -20.80 29.03 -15.33
C ARG A 23 -19.62 28.05 -15.27
N MET A 24 -19.60 27.04 -16.13
CA MET A 24 -18.48 26.09 -16.28
C MET A 24 -17.20 26.81 -16.75
N LYS A 25 -17.32 27.82 -17.62
CA LYS A 25 -16.20 28.68 -18.06
C LYS A 25 -15.68 29.64 -16.98
N GLN A 26 -16.47 29.95 -15.96
CA GLN A 26 -16.12 30.89 -14.87
C GLN A 26 -15.73 30.19 -13.57
N THR A 27 -15.91 28.87 -13.47
CA THR A 27 -15.31 28.10 -12.37
C THR A 27 -13.79 28.25 -12.46
N PRO A 28 -13.10 28.75 -11.41
CA PRO A 28 -11.65 28.57 -11.36
C PRO A 28 -11.36 27.09 -11.56
N PRO A 29 -10.27 26.73 -12.27
CA PRO A 29 -9.95 25.33 -12.48
C PRO A 29 -10.04 24.61 -11.13
N PRO A 30 -10.70 23.44 -11.05
CA PRO A 30 -10.71 22.68 -9.82
C PRO A 30 -9.26 22.56 -9.36
N PHE A 31 -9.02 22.69 -8.06
CA PHE A 31 -7.68 22.63 -7.46
C PHE A 31 -6.80 21.63 -8.23
N ALA A 32 -5.87 22.18 -9.03
CA ALA A 32 -5.02 21.38 -9.89
C ALA A 32 -3.82 20.98 -9.05
N PHE A 33 -3.85 19.76 -8.53
CA PHE A 33 -2.71 19.20 -7.84
C PHE A 33 -1.52 19.16 -8.81
N ASN A 34 -0.37 19.71 -8.40
CA ASN A 34 0.77 19.84 -9.29
C ASN A 34 1.42 18.47 -9.55
N LEU A 35 1.30 17.99 -10.79
CA LEU A 35 1.89 16.74 -11.28
C LEU A 35 2.94 16.97 -12.38
N GLU A 36 3.38 18.21 -12.61
CA GLU A 36 4.35 18.51 -13.66
C GLU A 36 5.66 17.74 -13.43
N ALA A 37 6.19 17.07 -14.46
CA ALA A 37 7.40 16.27 -14.38
C ALA A 37 8.70 17.12 -14.35
N THR A 38 8.60 18.41 -14.02
CA THR A 38 9.72 19.35 -13.96
C THR A 38 10.30 19.42 -12.55
N ALA A 39 11.53 19.94 -12.43
CA ALA A 39 12.16 20.15 -11.13
C ALA A 39 11.33 21.09 -10.23
N ASP A 40 10.76 22.16 -10.79
CA ASP A 40 9.91 23.10 -10.05
C ASP A 40 8.56 22.48 -9.68
N GLY A 41 7.99 21.65 -10.55
CA GLY A 41 6.79 20.88 -10.28
C GLY A 41 6.98 19.92 -9.09
N ILE A 42 8.07 19.15 -9.10
CA ILE A 42 8.42 18.24 -8.01
C ILE A 42 8.72 19.01 -6.73
N ARG A 43 9.50 20.11 -6.80
CA ARG A 43 9.78 20.98 -5.64
C ARG A 43 8.48 21.46 -4.99
N THR A 44 7.51 21.88 -5.80
CA THR A 44 6.19 22.30 -5.33
C THR A 44 5.45 21.17 -4.64
N SER A 45 5.42 19.96 -5.22
CA SER A 45 4.81 18.78 -4.59
C SER A 45 5.48 18.45 -3.24
N ILE A 46 6.81 18.48 -3.16
CA ILE A 46 7.57 18.22 -1.92
C ILE A 46 7.17 19.21 -0.82
N LEU A 47 7.18 20.51 -1.12
CA LEU A 47 6.81 21.55 -0.15
C LEU A 47 5.34 21.45 0.27
N ASN A 48 4.46 21.05 -0.65
CA ASN A 48 3.05 20.81 -0.34
C ASN A 48 2.89 19.62 0.61
N HIS A 49 3.59 18.50 0.41
CA HIS A 49 3.55 17.38 1.36
C HIS A 49 4.15 17.76 2.71
N LEU A 50 5.24 18.53 2.73
CA LEU A 50 5.83 18.99 3.97
C LEU A 50 4.79 19.76 4.80
N LYS A 51 4.05 20.67 4.16
CA LYS A 51 3.04 21.50 4.81
C LYS A 51 1.73 20.77 5.12
N PHE A 52 1.17 20.05 4.15
CA PHE A 52 -0.21 19.56 4.22
C PHE A 52 -0.31 18.06 4.54
N THR A 53 0.80 17.32 4.45
CA THR A 53 0.85 15.91 4.88
C THR A 53 1.52 15.78 6.25
N LEU A 54 2.64 16.48 6.47
CA LEU A 54 3.41 16.35 7.70
C LEU A 54 3.22 17.51 8.69
N ALA A 55 2.50 18.57 8.30
CA ALA A 55 2.33 19.78 9.12
C ALA A 55 3.67 20.41 9.56
N ARG A 56 4.66 20.36 8.66
CA ARG A 56 6.02 20.90 8.86
C ARG A 56 6.27 22.13 8.00
N THR A 57 7.27 22.89 8.40
CA THR A 57 7.85 24.01 7.65
C THR A 57 9.31 23.68 7.35
N PRO A 58 9.94 24.30 6.33
CA PRO A 58 11.35 24.04 6.04
C PRO A 58 12.30 24.25 7.23
N SER A 59 11.95 25.12 8.18
CA SER A 59 12.77 25.41 9.37
C SER A 59 12.70 24.35 10.48
N ASN A 60 11.70 23.47 10.49
CA ASN A 60 11.52 22.45 11.54
C ASN A 60 11.36 21.03 10.99
N ALA A 61 11.69 20.84 9.72
CA ALA A 61 11.67 19.57 9.02
C ALA A 61 12.99 18.81 9.25
N THR A 62 12.87 17.52 9.54
CA THR A 62 14.00 16.58 9.64
C THR A 62 14.38 16.05 8.26
N GLU A 63 15.56 15.42 8.14
CA GLU A 63 15.96 14.75 6.88
C GLU A 63 14.95 13.68 6.46
N ARG A 64 14.45 12.89 7.41
CA ARG A 64 13.36 11.93 7.19
C ARG A 64 12.12 12.58 6.59
N ASP A 65 11.73 13.77 7.03
CA ASP A 65 10.55 14.48 6.51
C ASP A 65 10.76 14.84 5.03
N TRP A 66 11.95 15.30 4.66
CA TRP A 66 12.31 15.61 3.27
C TRP A 66 12.34 14.36 2.38
N TRP A 67 12.90 13.26 2.89
CA TRP A 67 12.86 11.97 2.20
C TRP A 67 11.41 11.52 1.98
N TYR A 68 10.59 11.53 3.03
CA TYR A 68 9.19 11.11 2.97
C TYR A 68 8.39 11.95 1.97
N CYS A 69 8.54 13.28 2.01
CA CYS A 69 7.88 14.18 1.07
C CYS A 69 8.35 14.00 -0.38
N SER A 70 9.61 13.61 -0.58
CA SER A 70 10.15 13.26 -1.91
C SER A 70 9.51 11.99 -2.45
N CYS A 71 9.37 10.95 -1.61
CA CYS A 71 8.64 9.73 -1.96
C CYS A 71 7.19 10.05 -2.35
N MET A 72 6.49 10.86 -1.54
CA MET A 72 5.11 11.26 -1.81
C MET A 72 4.98 12.03 -3.14
N ALA A 73 5.86 12.98 -3.42
CA ALA A 73 5.85 13.74 -4.68
C ALA A 73 6.01 12.84 -5.91
N ILE A 74 6.85 11.80 -5.84
CA ILE A 74 6.98 10.79 -6.90
C ILE A 74 5.72 9.91 -6.95
N ARG A 75 5.20 9.51 -5.79
CA ARG A 75 3.98 8.68 -5.66
C ARG A 75 2.77 9.33 -6.30
N ASP A 76 2.58 10.65 -6.18
CA ASP A 76 1.44 11.33 -6.79
C ASP A 76 1.37 11.09 -8.31
N ARG A 77 2.52 11.22 -8.98
CA ARG A 77 2.66 10.99 -10.43
C ARG A 77 2.49 9.52 -10.79
N ILE A 78 2.91 8.61 -9.91
CA ILE A 78 2.67 7.17 -10.06
C ILE A 78 1.17 6.85 -9.94
N LEU A 79 0.46 7.48 -9.01
CA LEU A 79 -0.96 7.23 -8.79
C LEU A 79 -1.82 7.69 -9.97
N GLU A 80 -1.47 8.79 -10.62
CA GLU A 80 -2.12 9.22 -11.87
C GLU A 80 -1.99 8.15 -12.98
N ARG A 81 -0.78 7.59 -13.14
CA ARG A 81 -0.52 6.49 -14.08
C ARG A 81 -1.25 5.20 -13.68
N TYR A 82 -1.30 4.90 -12.38
CA TYR A 82 -1.99 3.74 -11.84
C TYR A 82 -3.50 3.78 -12.11
N LEU A 83 -4.17 4.91 -11.87
CA LEU A 83 -5.59 5.05 -12.15
C LEU A 83 -5.89 4.83 -13.63
N THR A 84 -5.04 5.34 -14.51
CA THR A 84 -5.12 5.09 -15.96
C THR A 84 -4.95 3.60 -16.30
N THR A 85 -3.99 2.93 -15.66
CA THR A 85 -3.74 1.48 -15.84
C THR A 85 -4.96 0.65 -15.41
N VAL A 86 -5.51 0.91 -14.22
CA VAL A 86 -6.69 0.22 -13.68
C VAL A 86 -7.90 0.41 -14.58
N ARG A 87 -8.15 1.65 -15.02
CA ARG A 87 -9.23 1.98 -15.96
C ARG A 87 -9.09 1.17 -17.25
N THR A 88 -7.91 1.22 -17.88
CA THR A 88 -7.64 0.52 -19.15
C THR A 88 -7.83 -0.99 -19.01
N HIS A 89 -7.29 -1.60 -17.95
CA HIS A 89 -7.45 -3.04 -17.71
C HIS A 89 -8.91 -3.44 -17.47
N THR A 90 -9.69 -2.58 -16.83
CA THR A 90 -11.11 -2.83 -16.52
C THR A 90 -11.98 -2.69 -17.76
N GLU A 91 -11.85 -1.58 -18.50
CA GLU A 91 -12.61 -1.33 -19.74
C GLU A 91 -12.35 -2.40 -20.80
N ARG A 92 -11.12 -2.93 -20.87
CA ARG A 92 -10.75 -4.00 -21.81
C ARG A 92 -11.02 -5.41 -21.30
N ASN A 93 -11.50 -5.57 -20.07
CA ASN A 93 -11.63 -6.87 -19.38
C ASN A 93 -10.37 -7.73 -19.55
N ALA A 94 -9.20 -7.13 -19.33
CA ALA A 94 -7.92 -7.78 -19.60
C ALA A 94 -7.71 -8.98 -18.67
N ARG A 95 -7.22 -10.10 -19.22
CA ARG A 95 -6.78 -11.24 -18.40
C ARG A 95 -5.61 -10.80 -17.53
N ARG A 96 -5.68 -11.08 -16.23
CA ARG A 96 -4.67 -10.70 -15.23
C ARG A 96 -3.87 -11.90 -14.76
N LEU A 97 -2.58 -11.67 -14.51
CA LEU A 97 -1.67 -12.63 -13.92
C LEU A 97 -1.58 -12.34 -12.41
N TYR A 98 -1.75 -13.38 -11.59
CA TYR A 98 -1.67 -13.27 -10.13
C TYR A 98 -0.47 -14.07 -9.65
N TYR A 99 0.53 -13.38 -9.11
CA TYR A 99 1.73 -14.01 -8.58
C TYR A 99 1.61 -14.07 -7.05
N LEU A 100 1.50 -15.27 -6.51
CA LEU A 100 1.42 -15.51 -5.06
C LEU A 100 2.81 -15.86 -4.54
N SER A 101 3.31 -15.14 -3.55
CA SER A 101 4.58 -15.43 -2.89
C SER A 101 4.52 -15.09 -1.41
N LEU A 102 5.20 -15.88 -0.58
CA LEU A 102 5.42 -15.56 0.82
C LEU A 102 6.51 -14.50 1.02
N GLU A 103 7.32 -14.22 -0.01
CA GLU A 103 8.42 -13.27 0.06
C GLU A 103 8.43 -12.27 -1.11
N TYR A 104 8.80 -11.03 -0.81
CA TYR A 104 9.13 -9.98 -1.77
C TYR A 104 10.28 -9.13 -1.23
N LEU A 105 11.47 -9.26 -1.83
CA LEU A 105 12.62 -8.44 -1.46
C LEU A 105 12.66 -7.22 -2.37
N MET A 106 11.81 -6.23 -2.07
CA MET A 106 11.59 -5.05 -2.90
C MET A 106 12.81 -4.12 -2.95
N GLY A 107 13.53 -4.03 -1.83
CA GLY A 107 14.58 -3.04 -1.62
C GLY A 107 14.02 -1.64 -1.40
N ARG A 108 14.88 -0.64 -1.53
CA ARG A 108 14.51 0.80 -1.45
C ARG A 108 13.80 1.25 -2.72
N LEU A 109 12.63 1.86 -2.58
CA LEU A 109 11.74 2.16 -3.70
C LEU A 109 11.92 3.57 -4.26
N LEU A 110 12.45 4.56 -3.53
CA LEU A 110 12.59 5.93 -4.05
C LEU A 110 13.42 5.96 -5.33
N ASP A 111 14.59 5.33 -5.31
CA ASP A 111 15.49 5.32 -6.46
C ASP A 111 14.90 4.53 -7.63
N ASN A 112 14.33 3.35 -7.36
CA ASN A 112 13.69 2.52 -8.39
C ASN A 112 12.52 3.26 -9.05
N ASN A 113 11.64 3.85 -8.24
CA ASN A 113 10.46 4.56 -8.73
C ASN A 113 10.85 5.84 -9.47
N ALA A 114 11.82 6.61 -8.98
CA ALA A 114 12.30 7.81 -9.67
C ALA A 114 12.93 7.47 -11.04
N ARG A 115 13.65 6.34 -11.15
CA ARG A 115 14.20 5.85 -12.43
C ARG A 115 13.11 5.36 -13.37
N ASN A 116 12.23 4.47 -12.91
CA ASN A 116 11.20 3.87 -13.75
C ASN A 116 10.20 4.92 -14.26
N THR A 117 9.94 5.95 -13.47
CA THR A 117 9.11 7.09 -13.89
C THR A 117 9.81 8.10 -14.80
N LEU A 118 11.14 7.98 -14.97
CA LEU A 118 12.03 8.94 -15.64
C LEU A 118 12.07 10.33 -14.95
N LEU A 119 11.91 10.35 -13.63
CA LEU A 119 11.88 11.57 -12.80
C LEU A 119 13.12 11.77 -11.94
N LEU A 120 14.13 10.89 -12.05
CA LEU A 120 15.34 10.97 -11.23
C LEU A 120 16.05 12.33 -11.35
N GLU A 121 16.31 12.80 -12.57
CA GLU A 121 17.01 14.07 -12.77
C GLU A 121 16.18 15.29 -12.31
N PRO A 122 14.89 15.41 -12.67
CA PRO A 122 14.01 16.42 -12.08
C PRO A 122 14.00 16.42 -10.55
N LEU A 123 13.95 15.24 -9.92
CA LEU A 123 13.98 15.10 -8.46
C LEU A 123 15.29 15.59 -7.87
N LYS A 124 16.43 15.19 -8.45
CA LYS A 124 17.77 15.64 -8.03
C LYS A 124 17.90 17.16 -8.09
N LEU A 125 17.42 17.78 -9.17
CA LEU A 125 17.43 19.24 -9.32
C LEU A 125 16.48 19.95 -8.34
N ALA A 126 15.31 19.36 -8.07
CA ALA A 126 14.34 19.88 -7.10
C ALA A 126 14.97 19.92 -5.69
N LEU A 127 15.53 18.78 -5.26
CA LEU A 127 16.19 18.61 -3.96
C LEU A 127 17.42 19.50 -3.80
N LYS A 128 18.27 19.57 -4.84
CA LYS A 128 19.43 20.47 -4.83
C LYS A 128 19.01 21.94 -4.66
N GLY A 129 17.93 22.35 -5.33
CA GLY A 129 17.36 23.70 -5.16
C GLY A 129 16.76 23.95 -3.77
N LEU A 130 16.45 22.90 -3.02
CA LEU A 130 16.03 22.96 -1.61
C LEU A 130 17.19 22.80 -0.62
N GLY A 131 18.43 22.61 -1.11
CA GLY A 131 19.62 22.46 -0.29
C GLY A 131 19.94 21.02 0.15
N PHE A 132 19.29 20.01 -0.46
CA PHE A 132 19.52 18.60 -0.13
C PHE A 132 20.30 17.87 -1.22
N ASP A 133 21.19 16.98 -0.80
CA ASP A 133 21.83 16.00 -1.68
C ASP A 133 20.97 14.73 -1.77
N TYR A 134 20.71 14.27 -3.00
CA TYR A 134 19.88 13.09 -3.24
C TYR A 134 20.55 11.80 -2.75
N GLU A 135 21.86 11.66 -2.94
CA GLU A 135 22.58 10.43 -2.60
C GLU A 135 22.64 10.24 -1.08
N HIS A 136 22.73 11.34 -0.32
CA HIS A 136 22.54 11.32 1.13
C HIS A 136 21.08 11.01 1.51
N LEU A 137 20.12 11.77 0.99
CA LEU A 137 18.71 11.67 1.41
C LEU A 137 18.09 10.30 1.14
N ARG A 138 18.49 9.59 0.08
CA ARG A 138 17.96 8.25 -0.23
C ARG A 138 18.41 7.17 0.75
N ASN A 139 19.35 7.46 1.65
CA ASN A 139 19.77 6.54 2.70
C ASN A 139 18.86 6.60 3.94
N GLU A 140 17.93 7.55 4.00
CA GLU A 140 16.85 7.55 5.01
C GLU A 140 15.81 6.44 4.77
N GLU A 141 15.77 5.86 3.56
CA GLU A 141 14.87 4.75 3.24
C GLU A 141 15.39 3.44 3.83
N ASN A 142 14.59 2.81 4.70
CA ASN A 142 14.80 1.44 5.12
C ASN A 142 14.26 0.46 4.08
N ASP A 143 14.96 -0.65 3.90
CA ASP A 143 14.46 -1.80 3.15
C ASP A 143 13.17 -2.35 3.79
N MET A 144 12.28 -2.87 2.95
CA MET A 144 11.02 -3.45 3.42
C MET A 144 11.26 -4.88 3.90
N GLY A 145 10.92 -5.17 5.16
CA GLY A 145 10.97 -6.52 5.75
C GLY A 145 9.90 -7.46 5.19
N LEU A 146 9.88 -7.67 3.88
CA LEU A 146 8.85 -8.46 3.16
C LEU A 146 9.39 -9.76 2.55
N GLY A 147 10.69 -10.01 2.65
CA GLY A 147 11.35 -11.19 2.12
C GLY A 147 12.75 -11.33 2.72
N ASN A 148 13.40 -12.45 2.48
CA ASN A 148 14.72 -12.76 3.02
C ASN A 148 15.71 -13.13 1.92
N GLY A 149 15.32 -14.02 1.01
CA GLY A 149 16.25 -14.68 0.10
C GLY A 149 16.01 -14.42 -1.38
N GLY A 150 16.63 -15.29 -2.19
CA GLY A 150 16.52 -15.27 -3.65
C GLY A 150 15.10 -15.47 -4.17
N LEU A 151 14.24 -16.20 -3.43
CA LEU A 151 12.82 -16.36 -3.75
C LEU A 151 12.11 -15.01 -3.77
N GLY A 152 12.26 -14.23 -2.69
CA GLY A 152 11.69 -12.90 -2.58
C GLY A 152 12.24 -11.93 -3.63
N ARG A 153 13.54 -12.00 -3.93
CA ARG A 153 14.13 -11.14 -4.96
C ARG A 153 13.68 -11.52 -6.37
N LEU A 154 13.51 -12.80 -6.67
CA LEU A 154 12.95 -13.28 -7.94
C LEU A 154 11.52 -12.75 -8.12
N ALA A 155 10.68 -12.88 -7.10
CA ALA A 155 9.31 -12.38 -7.12
C ALA A 155 9.25 -10.86 -7.37
N ALA A 156 10.10 -10.09 -6.69
CA ALA A 156 10.22 -8.65 -6.90
C ALA A 156 10.65 -8.30 -8.35
N CYS A 157 11.67 -8.97 -8.88
CA CYS A 157 12.13 -8.77 -10.27
C CYS A 157 11.07 -9.15 -11.31
N PHE A 158 10.26 -10.18 -11.04
CA PHE A 158 9.13 -10.54 -11.90
C PHE A 158 8.08 -9.43 -11.94
N LEU A 159 7.72 -8.83 -10.79
CA LEU A 159 6.75 -7.74 -10.77
C LEU A 159 7.24 -6.52 -11.57
N ASP A 160 8.51 -6.15 -11.43
CA ASP A 160 9.13 -5.08 -12.21
C ASP A 160 9.12 -5.38 -13.72
N SER A 161 9.50 -6.60 -14.11
CA SER A 161 9.48 -7.05 -15.50
C SER A 161 8.06 -7.05 -16.09
N LEU A 162 7.07 -7.53 -15.34
CA LEU A 162 5.67 -7.56 -15.76
C LEU A 162 5.13 -6.14 -15.97
N ALA A 163 5.46 -5.20 -15.08
CA ALA A 163 5.07 -3.80 -15.24
C ALA A 163 5.76 -3.17 -16.46
N THR A 164 7.07 -3.39 -16.63
CA THR A 164 7.87 -2.85 -17.75
C THR A 164 7.39 -3.39 -19.10
N LEU A 165 7.12 -4.69 -19.19
CA LEU A 165 6.55 -5.35 -20.38
C LEU A 165 5.05 -5.10 -20.55
N GLN A 166 4.45 -4.28 -19.69
CA GLN A 166 3.06 -3.86 -19.73
C GLN A 166 2.04 -5.00 -19.61
N TYR A 167 2.41 -6.10 -18.94
CA TYR A 167 1.49 -7.19 -18.63
C TYR A 167 0.59 -6.80 -17.45
N PRO A 168 -0.75 -7.01 -17.54
CA PRO A 168 -1.66 -6.85 -16.41
C PRO A 168 -1.34 -7.88 -15.32
N ALA A 169 -0.70 -7.46 -14.23
CA ALA A 169 -0.26 -8.36 -13.18
C ALA A 169 -0.44 -7.78 -11.77
N ILE A 170 -0.64 -8.68 -10.82
CA ILE A 170 -0.79 -8.37 -9.40
C ILE A 170 0.08 -9.35 -8.62
N GLY A 171 0.96 -8.82 -7.77
CA GLY A 171 1.65 -9.61 -6.75
C GLY A 171 0.76 -9.73 -5.51
N TYR A 172 0.79 -10.87 -4.85
CA TYR A 172 0.09 -11.10 -3.59
C TYR A 172 1.05 -11.71 -2.56
N GLY A 173 1.11 -11.09 -1.39
CA GLY A 173 1.91 -11.56 -0.27
C GLY A 173 1.30 -11.19 1.08
N ILE A 174 2.09 -11.35 2.14
CA ILE A 174 1.72 -10.98 3.51
C ILE A 174 2.41 -9.68 3.90
N HIS A 175 1.70 -8.82 4.64
CA HIS A 175 2.22 -7.57 5.15
C HIS A 175 2.95 -7.82 6.48
N TYR A 176 4.21 -8.30 6.42
CA TYR A 176 4.97 -8.62 7.63
C TYR A 176 5.38 -7.34 8.39
N GLU A 177 5.08 -7.31 9.68
CA GLU A 177 5.39 -6.15 10.52
C GLU A 177 6.89 -6.03 10.83
N PHE A 178 7.55 -7.16 11.10
CA PHE A 178 8.94 -7.24 11.59
C PHE A 178 9.90 -8.00 10.68
N GLY A 179 9.48 -8.35 9.46
CA GLY A 179 10.28 -9.13 8.52
C GLY A 179 10.77 -10.44 9.12
N LEU A 180 12.02 -10.79 8.86
CA LEU A 180 12.68 -11.96 9.45
C LEU A 180 13.43 -11.54 10.73
N PHE A 181 14.53 -10.79 10.59
CA PHE A 181 15.24 -10.10 11.66
C PHE A 181 16.25 -9.10 11.05
N MET A 182 16.66 -8.12 11.85
CA MET A 182 17.82 -7.27 11.64
C MET A 182 19.03 -7.89 12.31
N GLN A 183 20.10 -8.11 11.54
CA GLN A 183 21.33 -8.74 12.01
C GLN A 183 22.28 -7.69 12.62
N GLU A 184 22.77 -7.96 13.83
CA GLU A 184 23.88 -7.24 14.45
C GLU A 184 25.00 -8.22 14.83
N PHE A 185 26.26 -7.77 14.83
CA PHE A 185 27.38 -8.56 15.34
C PHE A 185 27.91 -7.97 16.64
N VAL A 186 27.70 -8.68 17.75
CA VAL A 186 28.22 -8.32 19.08
C VAL A 186 29.23 -9.38 19.49
N ASN A 187 30.46 -8.96 19.82
CA ASN A 187 31.55 -9.88 20.19
C ASN A 187 31.79 -11.02 19.16
N CYS A 188 31.75 -10.69 17.87
CA CYS A 188 31.90 -11.64 16.76
C CYS A 188 30.80 -12.72 16.69
N GLN A 189 29.66 -12.51 17.34
CA GLN A 189 28.49 -13.39 17.29
C GLN A 189 27.29 -12.65 16.69
N GLN A 190 26.49 -13.36 15.90
CA GLN A 190 25.24 -12.83 15.38
C GLN A 190 24.22 -12.67 16.52
N VAL A 191 23.60 -11.50 16.56
CA VAL A 191 22.45 -11.19 17.41
C VAL A 191 21.31 -10.72 16.50
N GLU A 192 20.10 -11.18 16.81
CA GLU A 192 18.90 -10.96 15.99
C GLU A 192 17.98 -9.96 16.69
N HIS A 193 17.59 -8.92 15.96
CA HIS A 193 16.66 -7.89 16.43
C HIS A 193 15.42 -7.85 15.52
N PRO A 194 14.24 -7.43 16.02
CA PRO A 194 13.09 -7.20 15.16
C PRO A 194 13.37 -6.07 14.17
N ASP A 195 13.04 -6.27 12.89
CA ASP A 195 13.16 -5.24 11.86
C ASP A 195 11.98 -4.27 11.94
N ASN A 196 12.21 -3.07 12.47
CA ASN A 196 11.17 -2.07 12.71
C ASN A 196 10.96 -1.11 11.53
N TRP A 197 11.06 -1.59 10.29
CA TRP A 197 10.93 -0.79 9.07
C TRP A 197 9.61 0.02 8.98
N LEU A 198 8.54 -0.47 9.61
CA LEU A 198 7.22 0.19 9.65
C LEU A 198 7.03 1.22 10.78
N LYS A 199 7.99 1.38 11.69
CA LYS A 199 7.81 2.12 12.97
C LYS A 199 7.21 3.52 12.83
N PHE A 200 7.54 4.25 11.77
CA PHE A 200 6.97 5.57 11.50
C PHE A 200 6.27 5.65 10.14
N GLY A 201 5.68 4.53 9.72
CA GLY A 201 4.97 4.41 8.46
C GLY A 201 5.89 4.29 7.24
N ASN A 202 5.27 4.01 6.09
CA ASN A 202 5.95 3.87 4.81
C ASN A 202 5.20 4.69 3.74
N PRO A 203 5.87 5.60 3.00
CA PRO A 203 5.22 6.47 2.04
C PRO A 203 4.67 5.72 0.82
N TRP A 204 5.03 4.46 0.60
CA TRP A 204 4.57 3.67 -0.55
C TRP A 204 3.32 2.85 -0.28
N HIS A 205 2.93 2.69 0.99
CA HIS A 205 1.77 1.90 1.40
C HIS A 205 0.45 2.63 1.17
N ILE A 206 -0.53 1.90 0.63
CA ILE A 206 -1.90 2.36 0.43
C ILE A 206 -2.85 1.30 0.97
N VAL A 207 -3.46 1.57 2.12
CA VAL A 207 -4.46 0.67 2.72
C VAL A 207 -5.73 0.63 1.88
N ARG A 208 -6.36 -0.54 1.79
CA ARG A 208 -7.64 -0.78 1.08
C ARG A 208 -8.68 -1.46 1.98
N PRO A 209 -9.21 -0.77 3.01
CA PRO A 209 -10.15 -1.37 3.96
C PRO A 209 -11.41 -1.93 3.32
N ASP A 210 -11.92 -1.30 2.25
CA ASP A 210 -13.12 -1.73 1.53
C ASP A 210 -12.98 -3.11 0.87
N ASN A 211 -11.74 -3.58 0.70
CA ASN A 211 -11.41 -4.89 0.15
C ASN A 211 -11.04 -5.91 1.24
N ALA A 212 -11.28 -5.60 2.51
CA ALA A 212 -10.98 -6.52 3.61
C ALA A 212 -11.83 -7.79 3.52
N MET A 213 -11.21 -8.94 3.76
CA MET A 213 -11.84 -10.25 3.59
C MET A 213 -11.78 -11.06 4.88
N PRO A 214 -12.90 -11.66 5.33
CA PRO A 214 -12.85 -12.63 6.41
C PRO A 214 -12.13 -13.90 5.95
N VAL A 215 -11.19 -14.38 6.75
CA VAL A 215 -10.50 -15.64 6.56
C VAL A 215 -10.85 -16.55 7.73
N HIS A 216 -11.48 -17.68 7.42
CA HIS A 216 -11.88 -18.67 8.40
C HIS A 216 -10.75 -19.65 8.67
N LEU A 217 -10.60 -20.08 9.91
CA LEU A 217 -9.61 -21.04 10.38
C LEU A 217 -10.30 -22.08 11.27
N TYR A 218 -9.72 -23.28 11.34
CA TYR A 218 -10.23 -24.41 12.15
C TYR A 218 -11.70 -24.77 11.84
N GLY A 219 -12.42 -25.31 12.81
CA GLY A 219 -13.81 -25.72 12.65
C GLY A 219 -13.96 -27.14 12.11
N HIS A 220 -15.11 -27.45 11.53
CA HIS A 220 -15.48 -28.79 11.09
C HIS A 220 -16.44 -28.75 9.90
N VAL A 221 -16.55 -29.86 9.18
CA VAL A 221 -17.48 -30.00 8.05
C VAL A 221 -18.76 -30.66 8.53
N GLU A 222 -19.89 -30.03 8.28
CA GLU A 222 -21.23 -30.59 8.48
C GLU A 222 -21.82 -31.03 7.15
N ASN A 223 -22.42 -32.22 7.16
CA ASN A 223 -23.09 -32.77 6.00
C ASN A 223 -24.54 -32.29 5.97
N HIS A 224 -24.85 -31.37 5.05
CA HIS A 224 -26.24 -30.98 4.75
C HIS A 224 -26.74 -31.75 3.53
N TYR A 225 -28.06 -31.83 3.39
CA TYR A 225 -28.70 -32.36 2.19
C TYR A 225 -29.59 -31.27 1.60
N ASP A 226 -29.51 -31.08 0.28
CA ASP A 226 -30.42 -30.17 -0.42
C ASP A 226 -31.85 -30.75 -0.50
N ASP A 227 -32.80 -29.96 -1.01
CA ASP A 227 -34.20 -30.39 -1.17
C ASP A 227 -34.38 -31.60 -2.12
N ARG A 228 -33.32 -32.00 -2.83
CA ARG A 228 -33.29 -33.15 -3.75
C ARG A 228 -32.55 -34.36 -3.14
N GLY A 229 -32.08 -34.26 -1.89
CA GLY A 229 -31.34 -35.31 -1.20
C GLY A 229 -29.86 -35.42 -1.57
N ASN A 230 -29.30 -34.44 -2.29
CA ASN A 230 -27.88 -34.43 -2.61
C ASN A 230 -27.07 -33.93 -1.42
N LEU A 231 -25.94 -34.60 -1.15
CA LEU A 231 -25.01 -34.20 -0.10
C LEU A 231 -24.34 -32.86 -0.46
N CYS A 232 -24.46 -31.88 0.43
CA CYS A 232 -23.81 -30.58 0.37
C CYS A 232 -22.97 -30.38 1.63
N PRO A 233 -21.68 -30.75 1.62
CA PRO A 233 -20.79 -30.52 2.75
C PRO A 233 -20.60 -29.01 2.93
N ARG A 234 -20.78 -28.54 4.17
CA ARG A 234 -20.59 -27.14 4.55
C ARG A 234 -19.54 -27.05 5.64
N TRP A 235 -18.54 -26.21 5.42
CA TRP A 235 -17.56 -25.89 6.45
C TRP A 235 -18.15 -24.88 7.43
N ILE A 236 -18.14 -25.22 8.72
CA ILE A 236 -18.48 -24.33 9.82
C ILE A 236 -17.18 -23.82 10.43
N SER A 237 -16.95 -22.52 10.35
CA SER A 237 -15.71 -21.88 10.79
C SER A 237 -15.57 -21.92 12.31
N GLY A 238 -14.42 -22.35 12.83
CA GLY A 238 -14.12 -22.29 14.26
C GLY A 238 -13.61 -20.92 14.71
N ARG A 239 -12.86 -20.24 13.84
CA ARG A 239 -12.28 -18.91 14.08
C ARG A 239 -12.29 -18.08 12.82
N THR A 240 -12.36 -16.77 12.96
CA THR A 240 -12.28 -15.82 11.84
C THR A 240 -11.27 -14.73 12.13
N VAL A 241 -10.36 -14.49 11.18
CA VAL A 241 -9.47 -13.32 11.14
C VAL A 241 -9.86 -12.42 9.97
N LEU A 242 -9.51 -11.15 10.03
CA LEU A 242 -9.79 -10.19 8.97
C LEU A 242 -8.50 -9.89 8.21
N GLY A 243 -8.42 -10.28 6.94
CA GLY A 243 -7.32 -9.87 6.07
C GLY A 243 -7.57 -8.47 5.53
N VAL A 244 -6.70 -7.51 5.83
CA VAL A 244 -6.77 -6.13 5.32
C VAL A 244 -5.67 -5.92 4.27
N PRO A 245 -6.01 -5.57 3.01
CA PRO A 245 -5.03 -5.42 1.97
C PRO A 245 -4.36 -4.04 1.97
N TRP A 246 -3.06 -4.06 1.69
CA TRP A 246 -2.18 -2.91 1.47
C TRP A 246 -1.57 -3.01 0.09
N ASP A 247 -1.74 -1.99 -0.74
CA ASP A 247 -1.16 -1.95 -2.08
C ASP A 247 0.15 -1.17 -2.08
N ILE A 248 1.14 -1.68 -2.81
CA ILE A 248 2.40 -1.01 -3.19
C ILE A 248 2.43 -0.91 -4.72
N PRO A 249 2.46 0.29 -5.31
CA PRO A 249 2.56 0.45 -6.75
C PRO A 249 3.88 -0.10 -7.30
N ILE A 250 3.82 -0.84 -8.41
CA ILE A 250 4.98 -1.37 -9.14
C ILE A 250 5.03 -0.68 -10.51
N VAL A 251 6.02 0.18 -10.70
CA VAL A 251 6.12 1.04 -11.88
C VAL A 251 6.96 0.38 -12.96
N GLY A 252 6.42 0.24 -14.17
CA GLY A 252 7.21 -0.22 -15.32
C GLY A 252 8.19 0.85 -15.80
N TYR A 253 9.39 0.44 -16.22
CA TYR A 253 10.42 1.37 -16.68
C TYR A 253 10.02 2.05 -18.00
N GLY A 254 9.97 3.39 -18.00
CA GLY A 254 9.76 4.19 -19.20
C GLY A 254 8.37 4.07 -19.84
N CYS A 255 7.43 3.37 -19.19
CA CYS A 255 6.08 3.16 -19.69
C CYS A 255 5.01 3.73 -18.74
N HIS A 256 3.75 3.66 -19.16
CA HIS A 256 2.61 4.15 -18.37
C HIS A 256 2.02 3.09 -17.43
N THR A 257 2.40 1.83 -17.59
CA THR A 257 1.82 0.73 -16.82
C THR A 257 2.33 0.75 -15.38
N VAL A 258 1.39 0.78 -14.44
CA VAL A 258 1.67 0.61 -13.01
C VAL A 258 0.83 -0.55 -12.50
N ASN A 259 1.51 -1.66 -12.22
CA ASN A 259 0.92 -2.80 -11.51
C ASN A 259 0.94 -2.54 -10.00
N TYR A 260 0.54 -3.52 -9.19
CA TYR A 260 0.65 -3.40 -7.74
C TYR A 260 0.97 -4.74 -7.08
N LEU A 261 1.69 -4.66 -5.96
CA LEU A 261 1.85 -5.73 -4.98
C LEU A 261 0.83 -5.50 -3.87
N ARG A 262 -0.07 -6.46 -3.65
CA ARG A 262 -1.06 -6.45 -2.58
C ARG A 262 -0.60 -7.34 -1.43
N LEU A 263 -0.39 -6.74 -0.27
CA LEU A 263 0.05 -7.40 0.94
C LEU A 263 -1.12 -7.49 1.92
N TRP A 264 -1.33 -8.66 2.51
CA TRP A 264 -2.41 -8.88 3.47
C TRP A 264 -1.90 -8.76 4.90
N GLU A 265 -2.43 -7.80 5.64
CA GLU A 265 -2.27 -7.67 7.08
C GLU A 265 -3.36 -8.50 7.77
N SER A 266 -2.98 -9.33 8.74
CA SER A 266 -3.95 -10.05 9.56
C SER A 266 -4.41 -9.17 10.71
N ARG A 267 -5.70 -8.88 10.79
CA ARG A 267 -6.32 -8.16 11.92
C ARG A 267 -7.30 -9.05 12.66
N ALA A 268 -7.50 -8.73 13.92
CA ALA A 268 -8.55 -9.34 14.72
C ALA A 268 -9.93 -9.01 14.12
N SER A 269 -10.82 -10.00 14.04
CA SER A 269 -12.23 -9.77 13.66
C SER A 269 -13.00 -9.00 14.74
N HIS A 270 -12.58 -9.14 16.00
CA HIS A 270 -13.04 -8.35 17.13
C HIS A 270 -11.81 -7.72 17.81
N GLU A 271 -11.76 -6.40 17.86
CA GLU A 271 -10.59 -5.68 18.35
C GLU A 271 -10.45 -5.73 19.88
N PHE A 272 -11.55 -5.84 20.62
CA PHE A 272 -11.55 -5.70 22.08
C PHE A 272 -12.86 -6.17 22.72
N ASP A 273 -12.77 -6.98 23.79
CA ASP A 273 -13.92 -7.34 24.62
C ASP A 273 -14.01 -6.42 25.86
N LEU A 274 -14.91 -5.44 25.80
CA LEU A 274 -15.19 -4.51 26.90
C LEU A 274 -15.68 -5.20 28.18
N GLN A 275 -16.39 -6.33 28.06
CA GLN A 275 -16.96 -7.02 29.23
C GLN A 275 -15.85 -7.71 30.02
N ILE A 276 -14.97 -8.44 29.34
CA ILE A 276 -13.81 -9.10 29.96
C ILE A 276 -12.86 -8.05 30.56
N PHE A 277 -12.64 -6.93 29.85
CA PHE A 277 -11.82 -5.83 30.35
C PHE A 277 -12.37 -5.22 31.63
N ASN A 278 -13.69 -4.93 31.68
CA ASN A 278 -14.34 -4.34 32.85
C ASN A 278 -14.36 -5.27 34.07
N GLN A 279 -14.12 -6.57 33.88
CA GLN A 279 -13.96 -7.55 34.95
C GLN A 279 -12.51 -7.62 35.49
N GLY A 280 -11.61 -6.77 34.99
CA GLY A 280 -10.21 -6.68 35.42
C GLY A 280 -9.27 -7.68 34.73
N ASN A 281 -9.76 -8.45 33.76
CA ASN A 281 -8.97 -9.46 33.06
C ASN A 281 -8.42 -8.93 31.73
N TYR A 282 -7.42 -8.06 31.81
CA TYR A 282 -6.93 -7.28 30.67
C TYR A 282 -6.22 -8.12 29.59
N SER A 283 -5.50 -9.18 29.98
CA SER A 283 -4.80 -10.06 29.05
C SER A 283 -5.75 -10.83 28.14
N ASP A 284 -6.84 -11.32 28.73
CA ASP A 284 -7.81 -12.16 28.02
C ASP A 284 -8.67 -11.31 27.08
N ALA A 285 -8.95 -10.06 27.46
CA ALA A 285 -9.67 -9.08 26.64
C ALA A 285 -8.97 -8.76 25.30
N VAL A 286 -7.67 -9.05 25.18
CA VAL A 286 -6.86 -8.81 23.96
C VAL A 286 -6.27 -10.09 23.36
N GLN A 287 -6.51 -11.27 23.95
CA GLN A 287 -5.88 -12.51 23.50
C GLN A 287 -6.26 -12.87 22.06
N SER A 288 -7.55 -12.78 21.72
CA SER A 288 -8.03 -13.05 20.36
C SER A 288 -7.41 -12.11 19.33
N LYS A 289 -7.11 -10.87 19.74
CA LYS A 289 -6.43 -9.88 18.92
C LYS A 289 -4.98 -10.28 18.66
N VAL A 290 -4.21 -10.55 19.71
CA VAL A 290 -2.80 -10.96 19.60
C VAL A 290 -2.66 -12.19 18.71
N MET A 291 -3.45 -13.23 18.95
CA MET A 291 -3.39 -14.45 18.16
C MET A 291 -3.78 -14.23 16.69
N GLY A 292 -4.62 -13.24 16.38
CA GLY A 292 -5.07 -12.98 15.00
C GLY A 292 -3.99 -12.24 14.23
N GLU A 293 -3.42 -11.23 14.86
CA GLU A 293 -2.38 -10.38 14.28
C GLU A 293 -1.04 -11.10 14.12
N THR A 294 -0.79 -12.17 14.90
CA THR A 294 0.46 -12.96 14.86
C THR A 294 0.80 -13.48 13.45
N ILE A 295 -0.21 -13.80 12.63
CA ILE A 295 -0.06 -14.35 11.27
C ILE A 295 0.82 -13.46 10.38
N SER A 296 0.75 -12.14 10.53
CA SER A 296 1.49 -11.18 9.72
C SER A 296 2.57 -10.44 10.52
N LYS A 297 3.05 -10.99 11.64
CA LYS A 297 4.13 -10.35 12.42
C LYS A 297 5.50 -10.60 11.83
N ILE A 298 5.85 -11.87 11.63
CA ILE A 298 7.21 -12.30 11.27
C ILE A 298 7.15 -13.27 10.08
N LEU A 299 8.12 -13.16 9.19
CA LEU A 299 8.35 -14.09 8.09
C LEU A 299 9.02 -15.36 8.63
N TYR A 300 8.47 -16.53 8.31
CA TYR A 300 8.98 -17.84 8.77
C TYR A 300 9.11 -17.93 10.31
N PRO A 301 7.99 -17.90 11.05
CA PRO A 301 8.03 -18.15 12.48
C PRO A 301 8.61 -19.53 12.80
N ASN A 302 9.20 -19.67 13.99
CA ASN A 302 9.81 -20.92 14.43
C ASN A 302 8.75 -22.01 14.61
N ASP A 303 8.84 -23.07 13.81
CA ASP A 303 7.91 -24.19 13.70
C ASP A 303 8.33 -25.44 14.50
N LYS A 304 9.32 -25.32 15.41
CA LYS A 304 9.77 -26.44 16.25
C LYS A 304 8.74 -26.93 17.25
N THR A 305 7.69 -26.16 17.49
CA THR A 305 6.61 -26.48 18.42
C THR A 305 5.28 -26.48 17.67
N GLU A 306 4.30 -27.25 18.12
CA GLU A 306 2.94 -27.27 17.53
C GLU A 306 2.29 -25.88 17.41
N ASN A 307 2.69 -24.93 18.24
CA ASN A 307 2.20 -23.55 18.19
C ASN A 307 2.74 -22.73 17.01
N GLY A 308 3.89 -23.11 16.43
CA GLY A 308 4.55 -22.39 15.34
C GLY A 308 4.18 -22.99 14.00
#